data_AF-A0A6M3JWD6-F1
#
_entry.id   AF-A0A6M3JWD6-F1
#
_cell.length_a   1.000
_cell.length_b   1.000
_cell.length_c   1.000
_cell.angle_alpha   90.00
_cell.angle_beta   90.00
_cell.angle_gamma   90.00
#
_symmetry.space_group_name_H-M   'P 1'
#
loop_
_entity.id
_entity.type
_entity.pdbx_description
1 polymer ?
#
loop_
_entity_poly.entity_id
_entity_poly.type
_entity_poly.pdbx_seq_one_letter_code
_entity_poly.pdbx_strand_id
1 'polypeptide(L)'
;MANKILNILGKEYEVFFKDRTADDGVGTKGTFLGYKQKIWIDLQCAPQEQKSTLLHEIIEAINWMTDLDLSHQTISTLETALFQVLESNGLWNL
;
A
#
# COMPACT_ATOMS: atom_id res chain seq x y z
N MET A 1 15.78 -5.38 -0.18
CA MET A 1 15.36 -4.48 0.93
C MET A 1 14.80 -5.36 2.04
N ALA A 2 15.02 -5.03 3.31
CA ALA A 2 14.50 -5.81 4.43
C ALA A 2 12.96 -5.74 4.46
N ASN A 3 12.30 -6.84 4.81
CA ASN A 3 10.85 -6.87 5.02
C ASN A 3 10.49 -5.89 6.14
N LYS A 4 9.43 -5.11 5.94
CA LYS A 4 8.91 -4.19 6.95
C LYS A 4 7.62 -4.77 7.53
N ILE A 5 7.42 -4.61 8.83
CA ILE A 5 6.16 -4.93 9.50
C ILE A 5 5.41 -3.62 9.74
N LEU A 6 4.15 -3.57 9.30
CA LEU A 6 3.24 -2.47 9.58
C LEU A 6 2.15 -2.94 10.55
N ASN A 7 1.83 -2.12 11.54
CA ASN A 7 0.65 -2.33 12.37
C ASN A 7 -0.51 -1.48 11.80
N ILE A 8 -1.59 -2.13 11.40
CA ILE A 8 -2.78 -1.48 10.84
C ILE A 8 -3.98 -1.99 11.63
N LEU A 9 -4.64 -1.09 12.36
CA LEU A 9 -5.80 -1.39 13.23
C LEU A 9 -5.57 -2.58 14.17
N GLY A 10 -4.36 -2.69 14.75
CA GLY A 10 -4.02 -3.74 15.71
C GLY A 10 -3.62 -5.07 15.09
N LYS A 11 -3.50 -5.16 13.76
CA LYS A 11 -2.97 -6.34 13.05
C LYS A 11 -1.63 -6.03 12.40
N GLU A 12 -0.72 -6.99 12.44
CA GLU A 12 0.58 -6.88 11.80
C GLU A 12 0.50 -7.36 10.36
N TYR A 13 1.11 -6.61 9.44
CA TYR A 13 1.19 -6.92 8.02
C TYR A 13 2.64 -6.87 7.57
N GLU A 14 3.10 -7.95 6.96
CA GLU A 14 4.44 -8.03 6.38
C GLU A 14 4.44 -7.44 4.96
N VAL A 15 5.29 -6.44 4.74
CA VAL A 15 5.44 -5.74 3.47
C VAL A 15 6.61 -6.35 2.69
N PHE A 16 6.30 -6.86 1.51
CA PHE A 16 7.26 -7.43 0.58
C PHE A 16 7.43 -6.52 -0.64
N PHE A 17 8.68 -6.32 -1.03
CA PHE A 17 9.04 -5.71 -2.30
C PHE A 17 9.58 -6.80 -3.21
N LYS A 18 8.89 -7.07 -4.32
CA LYS A 18 9.24 -8.16 -5.24
C LYS A 18 8.90 -7.79 -6.69
N ASP A 19 9.47 -8.50 -7.65
CA ASP A 19 9.15 -8.29 -9.06
C ASP A 19 7.80 -8.94 -9.37
N ARG A 20 6.72 -8.17 -9.35
CA ARG A 20 5.36 -8.73 -9.49
C ARG A 20 5.13 -9.37 -10.85
N THR A 21 5.76 -8.82 -11.89
CA THR A 21 5.61 -9.33 -13.25
C THR A 21 6.36 -10.64 -13.42
N ALA A 22 7.61 -10.70 -12.97
CA ALA A 22 8.42 -11.91 -13.08
C ALA A 22 7.96 -13.02 -12.11
N ASP A 23 7.55 -12.66 -10.89
CA ASP A 23 7.26 -13.63 -9.83
C ASP A 23 5.82 -14.16 -9.89
N ASP A 24 4.85 -13.29 -10.22
CA ASP A 24 3.42 -13.64 -10.16
C ASP A 24 2.73 -13.59 -11.54
N GLY A 25 3.36 -13.01 -12.57
CA GLY A 25 2.72 -12.73 -13.85
C GLY A 25 1.63 -11.64 -13.77
N VAL A 26 1.62 -10.83 -12.71
CA VAL A 26 0.57 -9.84 -12.42
C VAL A 26 1.07 -8.43 -12.71
N GLY A 27 0.36 -7.68 -13.55
CA GLY A 27 0.68 -6.30 -13.92
C GLY A 27 0.19 -5.22 -12.95
N THR A 28 0.08 -5.52 -11.65
CA THR A 28 -0.38 -4.56 -10.63
C THR A 28 0.79 -4.06 -9.79
N LYS A 29 0.82 -2.76 -9.49
CA LYS A 29 1.89 -2.15 -8.66
C LYS A 29 1.84 -2.59 -7.20
N GLY A 30 0.65 -2.92 -6.68
CA GLY A 30 0.42 -3.25 -5.28
C GLY A 30 -0.67 -4.30 -5.11
N THR A 31 -0.65 -5.03 -3.98
CA THR A 31 -1.77 -5.87 -3.56
C THR A 31 -1.79 -6.06 -2.05
N PHE A 32 -2.92 -5.73 -1.45
CA PHE A 32 -3.31 -6.09 -0.10
C PHE A 32 -3.88 -7.50 -0.04
N LEU A 33 -3.31 -8.35 0.81
CA LEU A 33 -3.74 -9.72 1.04
C LEU A 33 -4.19 -9.91 2.50
N GLY A 34 -5.39 -9.40 2.82
CA GLY A 34 -5.90 -9.31 4.19
C GLY A 34 -5.80 -10.61 5.00
N TYR A 35 -6.31 -11.73 4.47
CA TYR A 35 -6.26 -13.03 5.15
C TYR A 35 -4.84 -13.56 5.38
N LYS A 36 -3.88 -13.18 4.52
CA LYS A 36 -2.49 -13.63 4.63
C LYS A 36 -1.65 -12.70 5.49
N GLN A 37 -2.18 -11.55 5.91
CA GLN A 37 -1.43 -10.50 6.59
C GLN A 37 -0.20 -10.04 5.80
N LYS A 38 -0.36 -9.87 4.49
CA LYS A 38 0.71 -9.44 3.59
C LYS A 38 0.31 -8.25 2.75
N ILE A 39 1.27 -7.39 2.47
CA ILE A 39 1.19 -6.34 1.47
C ILE A 39 2.34 -6.55 0.49
N TRP A 40 2.03 -6.58 -0.80
CA TRP A 40 3.02 -6.73 -1.85
C TRP A 40 3.13 -5.46 -2.66
N ILE A 41 4.35 -4.98 -2.85
CA ILE A 41 4.67 -3.80 -3.67
C ILE A 41 5.64 -4.22 -4.76
N ASP A 42 5.42 -3.75 -5.97
CA ASP A 42 6.29 -4.02 -7.10
C ASP A 42 7.62 -3.27 -6.97
N LEU A 43 8.71 -4.04 -6.98
CA LEU A 43 10.08 -3.52 -6.89
C LEU A 43 10.47 -2.73 -8.15
N GLN A 44 9.83 -2.99 -9.30
CA GLN A 44 10.15 -2.34 -10.57
C GLN A 44 9.62 -0.90 -10.67
N CYS A 45 8.67 -0.53 -9.80
CA CYS A 45 8.14 0.83 -9.75
C CYS A 45 9.18 1.82 -9.18
N ALA A 46 9.09 3.10 -9.54
CA ALA A 46 9.97 4.11 -8.97
C ALA A 46 9.77 4.21 -7.44
N PRO A 47 10.78 4.57 -6.63
CA PRO A 47 10.65 4.62 -5.16
C PRO A 47 9.48 5.48 -4.66
N GLN A 48 9.16 6.57 -5.36
CA GLN A 48 8.02 7.43 -5.03
C GLN A 48 6.68 6.73 -5.29
N GLU A 49 6.57 6.02 -6.41
CA GLU A 49 5.39 5.20 -6.73
C GLU A 49 5.24 4.04 -5.74
N GLN A 50 6.34 3.43 -5.29
CA GLN A 50 6.29 2.38 -4.26
C GLN A 50 5.70 2.91 -2.95
N LYS A 51 6.06 4.14 -2.54
CA LYS A 51 5.47 4.79 -1.34
C LYS A 51 3.98 5.09 -1.52
N SER A 52 3.60 5.67 -2.67
CA SER A 52 2.21 5.97 -3.03
C SER A 52 1.37 4.68 -3.06
N THR A 53 1.88 3.63 -3.70
CA THR A 53 1.26 2.31 -3.73
C THR A 53 1.13 1.73 -2.33
N LEU A 54 2.16 1.84 -1.47
CA LEU A 54 2.04 1.37 -0.09
C LEU A 54 0.92 2.10 0.67
N LEU A 55 0.76 3.40 0.45
CA LEU A 55 -0.35 4.16 1.03
C LEU A 55 -1.71 3.66 0.50
N HIS A 56 -1.82 3.36 -0.80
CA HIS A 56 -3.00 2.73 -1.39
C HIS A 56 -3.38 1.45 -0.65
N GLU A 57 -2.44 0.52 -0.50
CA GLU A 57 -2.69 -0.78 0.14
C GLU A 57 -3.03 -0.65 1.63
N ILE A 58 -2.51 0.37 2.32
CA ILE A 58 -2.91 0.69 3.70
C ILE A 58 -4.37 1.15 3.76
N ILE A 59 -4.81 1.99 2.82
CA ILE A 59 -6.20 2.46 2.74
C ILE A 59 -7.14 1.29 2.42
N GLU A 60 -6.76 0.41 1.49
CA GLU A 60 -7.48 -0.85 1.20
C GLU A 60 -7.60 -1.73 2.44
N ALA A 61 -6.50 -1.88 3.20
CA ALA A 61 -6.50 -2.64 4.45
C ALA A 61 -7.46 -2.05 5.50
N ILE A 62 -7.47 -0.73 5.66
CA ILE A 62 -8.40 -0.04 6.56
C ILE A 62 -9.83 -0.27 6.08
N ASN A 63 -10.13 0.04 4.82
CA ASN A 63 -11.45 -0.13 4.20
C ASN A 63 -12.00 -1.55 4.44
N TRP A 64 -11.20 -2.57 4.18
CA TRP A 64 -11.57 -3.97 4.37
C TRP A 64 -11.83 -4.34 5.84
N MET A 65 -10.99 -3.87 6.76
CA MET A 65 -11.13 -4.21 8.19
C MET A 65 -12.30 -3.50 8.86
N THR A 66 -12.68 -2.32 8.36
CA THR A 66 -13.74 -1.51 8.96
C THR A 66 -15.05 -1.54 8.19
N ASP A 67 -15.10 -2.27 7.06
CA ASP A 67 -16.29 -2.43 6.21
C ASP A 67 -16.89 -1.07 5.78
N LEU A 68 -16.02 -0.14 5.35
CA LEU A 68 -16.42 1.21 4.96
C LEU A 68 -17.06 1.28 3.57
N ASP A 69 -17.00 0.20 2.80
CA ASP A 69 -17.51 0.09 1.43
C ASP A 69 -17.01 1.21 0.50
N LEU A 70 -15.74 1.61 0.67
CA LEU A 70 -15.11 2.57 -0.23
C LEU A 70 -14.84 1.91 -1.58
N SER A 71 -15.28 2.55 -2.66
CA SER A 71 -14.95 2.11 -4.02
C SER A 71 -13.45 2.25 -4.28
N HIS A 72 -12.91 1.41 -5.17
CA HIS A 72 -11.51 1.50 -5.57
C HIS A 72 -11.15 2.90 -6.11
N GLN A 73 -12.05 3.56 -6.84
CA GLN A 73 -11.85 4.94 -7.30
C GLN A 73 -11.70 5.93 -6.13
N THR A 74 -12.51 5.77 -5.08
CA THR A 74 -12.43 6.59 -3.86
C THR A 74 -11.10 6.36 -3.16
N ILE A 75 -10.66 5.10 -3.04
CA ILE A 75 -9.39 4.73 -2.41
C ILE A 75 -8.21 5.32 -3.19
N SER A 76 -8.18 5.18 -4.51
CA SER A 76 -7.16 5.84 -5.36
C SER A 76 -7.18 7.37 -5.21
N THR A 77 -8.35 7.99 -5.12
CA THR A 77 -8.46 9.44 -4.93
C THR A 77 -7.89 9.88 -3.58
N LEU A 78 -8.23 9.15 -2.51
CA LEU A 78 -7.71 9.40 -1.16
C LEU A 78 -6.21 9.21 -1.10
N GLU A 79 -5.70 8.12 -1.69
CA GLU A 79 -4.26 7.86 -1.80
C GLU A 79 -3.56 9.05 -2.45
N THR A 80 -3.99 9.47 -3.63
CA THR A 80 -3.31 10.52 -4.40
C THR A 80 -3.30 11.84 -3.63
N ALA A 81 -4.43 12.22 -3.01
CA ALA A 81 -4.55 13.44 -2.24
C ALA A 81 -3.68 13.40 -0.97
N LEU A 82 -3.77 12.32 -0.18
CA LEU A 82 -3.01 12.16 1.06
C LEU A 82 -1.51 12.04 0.79
N PHE A 83 -1.11 11.31 -0.25
CA PHE A 83 0.28 11.19 -0.66
C PHE A 83 0.87 12.56 -0.99
N GLN A 84 0.16 13.38 -1.78
CA GLN A 84 0.61 14.73 -2.12
C GLN A 84 0.76 15.58 -0.86
N VAL A 85 -0.21 15.56 0.05
CA VAL A 85 -0.16 16.33 1.31
C VAL A 85 1.03 15.90 2.18
N LEU A 86 1.22 14.60 2.38
CA LEU A 86 2.30 14.05 3.22
C LEU A 86 3.67 14.34 2.62
N GLU A 87 3.86 14.10 1.32
CA GLU A 87 5.15 14.28 0.65
C GLU A 87 5.51 15.77 0.51
N SER A 88 4.58 16.61 0.03
CA SER A 88 4.85 18.02 -0.27
C SER A 88 5.12 18.86 0.98
N ASN A 89 4.60 18.41 2.13
CA ASN A 89 4.80 19.08 3.42
C ASN A 89 5.81 18.34 4.32
N GLY A 90 6.44 17.26 3.86
CA GLY A 90 7.44 16.51 4.62
C GLY A 90 6.91 15.83 5.88
N LEU A 91 5.63 15.44 5.91
CA LEU A 91 4.94 14.96 7.12
C LEU A 91 5.20 13.47 7.45
N TRP A 92 5.99 12.76 6.64
CA TRP A 92 6.26 11.32 6.85
C TRP A 92 7.05 11.00 8.12
N ASN A 93 7.78 11.97 8.67
CA ASN A 93 8.70 11.77 9.80
C ASN A 93 8.56 12.86 10.88
N LEU A 94 7.43 13.57 10.94
CA LEU A 94 7.12 14.47 12.06
C LEU A 94 6.87 13.66 13.34
#